data_AF-A0A5R9C577-F1
#
_entry.id   AF-A0A5R9C577-F1
#
_cell.length_a   1.000
_cell.length_b   1.000
_cell.length_c   1.000
_cell.angle_alpha   90.00
_cell.angle_beta   90.00
_cell.angle_gamma   90.00
#
_symmetry.space_group_name_H-M   'P 1'
#
loop_
_entity.id
_entity.type
_entity.pdbx_description
1 polymer ?
#
loop_
_entity_poly.entity_id
_entity_poly.type
_entity_poly.pdbx_seq_one_letter_code
_entity_poly.pdbx_strand_id
1 'polypeptide(L)'
;MEIMKSFKFATTLFASTLILAACGNSDDSEESSTEDSATEETATDTEDSATEESAAGELQDGTYSLEEKNFDENGWRVVFDMTVDGGKITESNYDYKNEDGDLKSEDEGYQEAMSEKVGTGPADYLPELNNQLVEVQDPSEVDVVSGATHSSDSFIKYSQELVDAAEEGNTEMIEVDNAAAE
;
A
#
# COMPACT_ATOMS: atom_id res chain seq x y z
N MET A 1 -36.53 -3.76 -16.06
CA MET A 1 -35.66 -2.68 -16.55
C MET A 1 -34.25 -3.03 -16.07
N GLU A 2 -33.59 -3.98 -16.72
CA GLU A 2 -32.89 -3.88 -18.00
C GLU A 2 -31.51 -3.19 -17.89
N ILE A 3 -30.50 -4.04 -17.70
CA ILE A 3 -29.23 -4.17 -18.44
C ILE A 3 -28.37 -2.93 -18.74
N MET A 4 -27.23 -2.90 -18.03
CA MET A 4 -25.84 -2.88 -18.55
C MET A 4 -25.58 -2.08 -19.85
N LYS A 5 -24.80 -1.00 -19.70
CA LYS A 5 -24.26 -0.22 -20.82
C LYS A 5 -22.83 -0.63 -21.11
N SER A 6 -22.69 -1.44 -22.16
CA SER A 6 -21.45 -1.92 -22.75
C SER A 6 -20.81 -0.84 -23.62
N PHE A 7 -19.57 -0.46 -23.29
CA PHE A 7 -18.74 0.42 -24.12
C PHE A 7 -17.96 -0.43 -25.12
N LYS A 8 -18.23 -0.21 -26.41
CA LYS A 8 -17.59 -0.88 -27.54
C LYS A 8 -16.34 -0.10 -27.90
N PHE A 9 -15.15 -0.63 -27.60
CA PHE A 9 -13.90 -0.14 -28.19
C PHE A 9 -13.60 -0.93 -29.46
N ALA A 10 -13.46 -0.17 -30.55
CA ALA A 10 -13.32 -0.66 -31.91
C ALA A 10 -11.89 -1.10 -32.20
N THR A 11 -11.79 -2.29 -32.79
CA THR A 11 -10.64 -2.88 -33.46
C THR A 11 -9.97 -1.93 -34.45
N THR A 12 -8.66 -1.73 -34.33
CA THR A 12 -7.82 -1.27 -35.45
C THR A 12 -6.69 -2.26 -35.66
N LEU A 13 -6.83 -3.02 -36.75
CA LEU A 13 -5.91 -4.02 -37.24
C LEU A 13 -4.93 -3.34 -38.20
N PHE A 14 -3.66 -3.17 -37.83
CA PHE A 14 -2.59 -2.79 -38.76
C PHE A 14 -1.72 -4.02 -39.01
N ALA A 15 -2.00 -4.69 -40.13
CA ALA A 15 -1.14 -5.70 -40.71
C ALA A 15 -0.18 -5.02 -41.71
N SER A 16 1.12 -5.14 -41.49
CA SER A 16 2.15 -4.88 -42.51
C SER A 16 3.32 -5.84 -42.30
N THR A 17 3.24 -6.97 -42.99
CA THR A 17 4.34 -7.89 -43.25
C THR A 17 5.14 -7.38 -44.45
N LEU A 18 6.44 -7.18 -44.29
CA LEU A 18 7.42 -7.14 -45.39
C LEU A 18 8.56 -8.09 -45.03
N ILE A 19 8.55 -9.25 -45.69
CA ILE A 19 9.61 -10.25 -45.68
C ILE A 19 10.61 -9.81 -46.75
N LEU A 20 11.89 -9.61 -46.38
CA LEU A 20 13.00 -9.59 -47.33
C LEU A 20 13.94 -10.75 -47.00
N ALA A 21 13.94 -11.73 -47.90
CA ALA A 21 14.84 -12.85 -47.93
C ALA A 21 16.28 -12.38 -48.22
N ALA A 22 17.24 -12.84 -47.41
CA ALA A 22 18.64 -12.92 -47.80
C ALA A 22 19.13 -14.34 -47.51
N CYS A 23 19.58 -15.00 -48.57
CA CYS A 23 19.92 -16.40 -48.66
C CYS A 23 21.39 -16.64 -48.30
N GLY A 24 21.66 -17.75 -47.61
CA GLY A 24 22.79 -18.63 -47.97
C GLY A 24 23.78 -18.98 -46.85
N ASN A 25 23.66 -20.20 -46.31
CA ASN A 25 24.73 -21.21 -46.37
C ASN A 25 24.22 -22.63 -46.02
N SER A 26 24.18 -23.47 -47.06
CA SER A 26 24.25 -24.94 -47.18
C SER A 26 24.10 -25.91 -45.98
N ASP A 27 23.25 -26.91 -46.24
CA ASP A 27 23.46 -28.39 -46.18
C ASP A 27 22.62 -29.22 -45.17
N ASP A 28 21.60 -29.88 -45.74
CA ASP A 28 21.20 -31.31 -45.63
C ASP A 28 20.59 -31.94 -44.34
N SER A 29 19.60 -32.82 -44.62
CA SER A 29 19.04 -33.94 -43.84
C SER A 29 17.78 -33.77 -42.95
N GLU A 30 16.65 -34.24 -43.51
CA GLU A 30 15.68 -35.25 -43.02
C GLU A 30 14.87 -35.07 -41.70
N GLU A 31 13.53 -35.10 -41.90
CA GLU A 31 12.49 -35.89 -41.20
C GLU A 31 12.11 -35.69 -39.70
N SER A 32 10.82 -35.37 -39.53
CA SER A 32 9.83 -35.96 -38.59
C SER A 32 9.63 -35.42 -37.16
N SER A 33 8.42 -34.87 -36.98
CA SER A 33 7.39 -35.13 -35.96
C SER A 33 7.69 -35.10 -34.45
N THR A 34 7.01 -34.14 -33.81
CA THR A 34 6.18 -34.23 -32.57
C THR A 34 6.81 -34.55 -31.20
N GLU A 35 6.75 -33.50 -30.36
CA GLU A 35 6.33 -33.41 -28.94
C GLU A 35 7.04 -34.17 -27.81
N ASP A 36 7.68 -33.35 -26.96
CA ASP A 36 7.50 -33.21 -25.49
C ASP A 36 8.66 -33.60 -24.53
N SER A 37 8.93 -32.62 -23.64
CA SER A 37 9.62 -32.63 -22.33
C SER A 37 11.16 -32.73 -22.24
N ALA A 38 11.80 -31.60 -21.84
CA ALA A 38 12.49 -31.41 -20.54
C ALA A 38 13.66 -30.37 -20.57
N THR A 39 13.47 -29.27 -19.80
CA THR A 39 14.41 -28.68 -18.81
C THR A 39 15.60 -27.74 -19.20
N GLU A 40 15.57 -26.55 -18.57
CA GLU A 40 16.63 -25.67 -18.02
C GLU A 40 17.33 -24.52 -18.81
N GLU A 41 17.70 -23.50 -17.99
CA GLU A 41 18.56 -22.30 -18.17
C GLU A 41 17.93 -21.04 -18.81
N THR A 42 17.68 -19.95 -18.05
CA THR A 42 18.62 -18.86 -17.61
C THR A 42 18.99 -17.93 -18.79
N ALA A 43 18.98 -16.59 -18.78
CA ALA A 43 18.87 -15.47 -17.83
C ALA A 43 18.52 -14.20 -18.68
N THR A 44 17.65 -13.29 -18.23
CA THR A 44 17.94 -12.02 -17.50
C THR A 44 18.42 -10.84 -18.37
N ASP A 45 17.62 -9.76 -18.32
CA ASP A 45 17.97 -8.32 -18.33
C ASP A 45 16.62 -7.64 -17.96
N THR A 46 16.34 -7.06 -16.80
CA THR A 46 17.08 -6.16 -15.88
C THR A 46 17.64 -4.90 -16.55
N GLU A 47 16.80 -3.86 -16.58
CA GLU A 47 17.20 -2.45 -16.42
C GLU A 47 16.05 -1.79 -15.64
N ASP A 48 16.19 -1.59 -14.33
CA ASP A 48 16.83 -0.42 -13.69
C ASP A 48 15.84 0.74 -13.53
N SER A 49 15.31 0.84 -12.32
CA SER A 49 15.27 2.13 -11.64
C SER A 49 15.75 1.88 -10.24
N ALA A 50 17.05 2.10 -10.05
CA ALA A 50 17.65 2.21 -8.74
C ALA A 50 16.99 3.36 -7.96
N THR A 51 16.53 3.06 -6.75
CA THR A 51 16.60 4.00 -5.64
C THR A 51 17.32 3.27 -4.53
N GLU A 52 18.60 3.62 -4.39
CA GLU A 52 19.44 3.33 -3.25
C GLU A 52 18.95 4.11 -2.02
N GLU A 53 19.15 3.49 -0.86
CA GLU A 53 19.00 3.98 0.52
C GLU A 53 17.59 4.26 1.07
N SER A 54 17.01 3.24 1.71
CA SER A 54 16.98 3.25 3.19
C SER A 54 17.17 1.82 3.67
N ALA A 55 18.20 1.59 4.50
CA ALA A 55 18.39 0.34 5.22
C ALA A 55 17.45 0.32 6.44
N ALA A 56 16.15 0.29 6.19
CA ALA A 56 15.23 -0.40 7.09
C ALA A 56 15.46 -1.90 6.84
N GLY A 57 15.36 -2.75 7.88
CA GLY A 57 15.47 -4.20 7.68
C GLY A 57 14.51 -4.66 6.59
N GLU A 58 14.81 -5.75 5.88
CA GLU A 58 13.89 -6.30 4.87
C GLU A 58 12.54 -6.60 5.55
N LEU A 59 11.58 -5.66 5.45
CA LEU A 59 10.24 -5.83 5.98
C LEU A 59 9.63 -7.05 5.32
N GLN A 60 9.01 -7.92 6.10
CA GLN A 60 8.35 -9.09 5.55
C GLN A 60 7.06 -8.63 4.86
N ASP A 61 6.77 -9.21 3.69
CA ASP A 61 5.54 -8.91 2.96
C ASP A 61 4.32 -9.42 3.75
N GLY A 62 3.26 -8.61 3.80
CA GLY A 62 2.06 -8.93 4.55
C GLY A 62 1.20 -7.71 4.85
N THR A 63 0.09 -7.97 5.54
CA THR A 63 -0.75 -6.92 6.14
C THR A 63 -0.62 -7.02 7.65
N TYR A 64 -0.34 -5.87 8.26
CA TYR A 64 -0.10 -5.70 9.69
C TYR A 64 -1.17 -4.77 10.23
N SER A 65 -1.86 -5.21 11.28
CA SER A 65 -3.03 -4.51 11.79
C SER A 65 -2.88 -4.18 13.27
N LEU A 66 -3.35 -3.01 13.65
CA LEU A 66 -3.41 -2.53 15.03
C LEU A 66 -4.78 -1.92 15.30
N GLU A 67 -5.35 -2.22 16.46
CA GLU A 67 -6.52 -1.51 16.96
C GLU A 67 -6.42 -1.18 18.45
N GLU A 68 -7.00 -0.05 18.82
CA GLU A 68 -7.21 0.29 20.23
C GLU A 68 -8.40 -0.47 20.80
N LYS A 69 -8.29 -0.87 22.07
CA LYS A 69 -9.35 -1.62 22.76
C LYS A 69 -10.48 -0.72 23.28
N ASN A 70 -10.16 0.51 23.65
CA ASN A 70 -11.08 1.41 24.33
C ASN A 70 -11.37 2.64 23.46
N PHE A 71 -12.58 3.17 23.55
CA PHE A 71 -12.93 4.47 22.96
C PHE A 71 -12.40 5.60 23.84
N ASP A 72 -11.91 6.66 23.20
CA ASP A 72 -11.52 7.92 23.83
C ASP A 72 -12.73 8.67 24.41
N GLU A 73 -12.47 9.79 25.10
CA GLU A 73 -13.53 10.64 25.67
C GLU A 73 -14.52 11.19 24.61
N ASN A 74 -14.16 11.16 23.33
CA ASN A 74 -14.97 11.62 22.21
C ASN A 74 -15.70 10.47 21.49
N GLY A 75 -15.56 9.23 21.97
CA GLY A 75 -16.22 8.05 21.41
C GLY A 75 -15.50 7.42 20.22
N TRP A 76 -14.19 7.61 20.08
CA TRP A 76 -13.39 7.12 18.96
C TRP A 76 -12.26 6.21 19.42
N ARG A 77 -11.95 5.17 18.65
CA ARG A 77 -10.76 4.33 18.85
C ARG A 77 -9.96 4.21 17.56
N VAL A 78 -8.64 4.12 17.64
CA VAL A 78 -7.79 3.93 16.46
C VAL A 78 -8.01 2.55 15.84
N VAL A 79 -8.00 2.53 14.51
CA VAL A 79 -7.79 1.34 13.67
C VAL A 79 -6.70 1.66 12.66
N PHE A 80 -5.78 0.74 12.44
CA PHE A 80 -4.65 0.96 11.55
C PHE A 80 -4.24 -0.33 10.84
N ASP A 81 -4.31 -0.33 9.51
CA ASP A 81 -3.73 -1.36 8.66
C ASP A 81 -2.55 -0.81 7.85
N MET A 82 -1.46 -1.58 7.78
CA MET A 82 -0.28 -1.30 6.97
C MET A 82 0.02 -2.51 6.07
N THR A 83 0.25 -2.29 4.78
CA THR A 83 0.61 -3.35 3.83
C THR A 83 2.06 -3.19 3.40
N VAL A 84 2.81 -4.29 3.47
CA VAL A 84 4.17 -4.41 2.96
C VAL A 84 4.17 -5.34 1.74
N ASP A 85 4.75 -4.90 0.64
CA ASP A 85 4.96 -5.69 -0.58
C ASP A 85 6.33 -5.35 -1.18
N GLY A 86 7.10 -6.39 -1.55
CA GLY A 86 8.47 -6.22 -2.02
C GLY A 86 9.39 -5.56 -0.98
N GLY A 87 9.14 -5.80 0.31
CA GLY A 87 9.90 -5.22 1.42
C GLY A 87 9.70 -3.72 1.61
N LYS A 88 8.61 -3.15 1.07
CA LYS A 88 8.27 -1.72 1.19
C LYS A 88 6.85 -1.55 1.70
N ILE A 89 6.62 -0.51 2.49
CA ILE A 89 5.27 -0.09 2.86
C ILE A 89 4.58 0.45 1.62
N THR A 90 3.54 -0.23 1.15
CA THR A 90 2.79 0.15 -0.06
C THR A 90 1.43 0.77 0.26
N GLU A 91 0.86 0.47 1.42
CA GLU A 91 -0.39 1.06 1.90
C GLU A 91 -0.32 1.35 3.40
N SER A 92 -0.93 2.45 3.81
CA SER A 92 -1.14 2.87 5.19
C SER A 92 -2.58 3.35 5.33
N ASN A 93 -3.35 2.73 6.22
CA ASN A 93 -4.76 3.01 6.45
C ASN A 93 -5.01 3.24 7.94
N TYR A 94 -4.50 4.35 8.47
CA TYR A 94 -4.77 4.84 9.81
C TYR A 94 -6.02 5.69 9.85
N ASP A 95 -6.95 5.35 10.73
CA ASP A 95 -8.18 6.10 10.99
C ASP A 95 -8.66 5.89 12.43
N TYR A 96 -9.80 6.48 12.76
CA TYR A 96 -10.53 6.24 13.98
C TYR A 96 -11.93 5.73 13.66
N LYS A 97 -12.44 4.83 14.50
CA LYS A 97 -13.77 4.25 14.39
C LYS A 97 -14.60 4.54 15.63
N ASN A 98 -15.87 4.87 15.47
CA ASN A 98 -16.81 5.05 16.58
C ASN A 98 -17.53 3.73 16.95
N GLU A 99 -18.42 3.77 17.95
CA GLU A 99 -19.20 2.59 18.38
C GLU A 99 -20.11 2.02 17.29
N ASP A 100 -20.58 2.87 16.38
CA ASP A 100 -21.45 2.49 15.25
C ASP A 100 -20.65 1.89 14.07
N GLY A 101 -19.32 2.02 14.10
CA GLY A 101 -18.41 1.55 13.07
C GLY A 101 -18.07 2.57 11.99
N ASP A 102 -18.55 3.80 12.10
CA ASP A 102 -18.25 4.90 11.18
C ASP A 102 -16.82 5.42 11.39
N LEU A 103 -16.22 5.95 10.32
CA LEU A 103 -14.85 6.48 10.31
C LEU A 103 -14.82 7.97 10.62
N LYS A 104 -13.82 8.41 11.39
CA LYS A 104 -13.66 9.83 11.73
C LYS A 104 -13.27 10.67 10.52
N SER A 105 -12.51 10.11 9.58
CA SER A 105 -12.19 10.76 8.29
C SER A 105 -13.43 11.09 7.46
N GLU A 106 -14.53 10.36 7.66
CA GLU A 106 -15.80 10.52 6.94
C GLU A 106 -16.82 11.39 7.72
N ASP A 107 -16.49 11.80 8.95
CA ASP A 107 -17.36 12.63 9.79
C ASP A 107 -17.24 14.12 9.42
N GLU A 108 -18.18 14.60 8.59
CA GLU A 108 -18.25 16.01 8.18
C GLU A 108 -18.39 16.98 9.36
N GLY A 109 -19.07 16.56 10.44
CA GLY A 109 -19.29 17.40 11.62
C GLY A 109 -18.01 17.59 12.43
N TYR A 110 -17.23 16.52 12.61
CA TYR A 110 -15.93 16.56 13.26
C TYR A 110 -14.93 17.37 12.41
N GLN A 111 -14.94 17.17 11.09
CA GLN A 111 -14.15 17.94 10.14
C GLN A 111 -14.40 19.45 10.30
N GLU A 112 -15.65 19.90 10.26
CA GLU A 112 -16.01 21.32 10.41
C GLU A 112 -15.57 21.85 11.77
N ALA A 113 -15.94 21.16 12.85
CA ALA A 113 -15.65 21.59 14.22
C ALA A 113 -14.14 21.72 14.52
N MET A 114 -13.32 20.82 13.99
CA MET A 114 -11.86 20.87 14.17
C MET A 114 -11.24 21.94 13.28
N SER A 115 -11.64 22.01 12.00
CA SER A 115 -11.09 22.97 11.03
C SER A 115 -11.28 24.41 11.47
N GLU A 116 -12.46 24.75 12.01
CA GLU A 116 -12.73 26.09 12.54
C GLU A 116 -11.85 26.47 13.73
N LYS A 117 -11.46 25.49 14.55
CA LYS A 117 -10.75 25.72 15.80
C LYS A 117 -9.23 25.71 15.64
N VAL A 118 -8.71 24.81 14.81
CA VAL A 118 -7.28 24.54 14.70
C VAL A 118 -6.76 24.55 13.25
N GLY A 119 -7.62 24.75 12.26
CA GLY A 119 -7.23 24.93 10.85
C GLY A 119 -7.00 23.66 10.05
N THR A 120 -7.31 22.48 10.62
CA THR A 120 -7.28 21.17 9.96
C THR A 120 -8.39 20.30 10.52
N GLY A 121 -8.75 19.21 9.83
CA GLY A 121 -9.65 18.18 10.34
C GLY A 121 -9.26 16.78 9.88
N PRO A 122 -9.97 15.75 10.35
CA PRO A 122 -9.65 14.35 10.08
C PRO A 122 -9.59 13.99 8.60
N ALA A 123 -10.45 14.58 7.76
CA ALA A 123 -10.44 14.35 6.32
C ALA A 123 -9.18 14.95 5.63
N ASP A 124 -8.44 15.82 6.31
CA ASP A 124 -7.20 16.41 5.81
C ASP A 124 -5.96 15.70 6.40
N TYR A 125 -5.85 15.64 7.74
CA TYR A 125 -4.63 15.15 8.38
C TYR A 125 -4.45 13.63 8.28
N LEU A 126 -5.55 12.84 8.24
CA LEU A 126 -5.44 11.38 8.16
C LEU A 126 -4.87 10.94 6.81
N PRO A 127 -5.38 11.41 5.65
CA PRO A 127 -4.73 11.12 4.37
C PRO A 127 -3.29 11.63 4.30
N GLU A 128 -3.00 12.80 4.88
CA GLU A 128 -1.65 13.35 4.87
C GLU A 128 -0.65 12.47 5.63
N LEU A 129 -0.98 12.03 6.86
CA LEU A 129 -0.12 11.12 7.63
C LEU A 129 0.09 9.78 6.94
N ASN A 130 -0.97 9.17 6.41
CA ASN A 130 -0.89 7.90 5.70
C ASN A 130 -0.01 7.98 4.45
N ASN A 131 -0.15 9.04 3.65
CA ASN A 131 0.70 9.26 2.48
C ASN A 131 2.16 9.51 2.89
N GLN A 132 2.40 10.26 3.95
CA GLN A 132 3.75 10.50 4.44
C GLN A 132 4.46 9.20 4.80
N LEU A 133 3.84 8.29 5.56
CA LEU A 133 4.48 7.01 5.92
C LEU A 133 4.85 6.18 4.69
N VAL A 134 3.97 6.13 3.68
CA VAL A 134 4.26 5.44 2.41
C VAL A 134 5.40 6.14 1.65
N GLU A 135 5.51 7.47 1.73
CA GLU A 135 6.60 8.21 1.08
C GLU A 135 7.95 8.03 1.79
N VAL A 136 7.97 8.20 3.11
CA VAL A 136 9.22 8.23 3.90
C VAL A 136 9.70 6.85 4.32
N GLN A 137 8.83 5.83 4.33
CA GLN A 137 9.12 4.44 4.72
C GLN A 137 9.64 4.25 6.17
N ASP A 138 9.72 5.32 6.95
CA ASP A 138 10.21 5.35 8.33
C ASP A 138 9.24 6.17 9.20
N PRO A 139 8.58 5.56 10.20
CA PRO A 139 7.69 6.27 11.12
C PRO A 139 8.32 7.48 11.80
N SER A 140 9.62 7.43 12.10
CA SER A 140 10.32 8.50 12.83
C SER A 140 10.59 9.75 11.98
N GLU A 141 10.48 9.63 10.66
CA GLU A 141 10.65 10.71 9.69
C GLU A 141 9.30 11.31 9.24
N VAL A 142 8.17 10.81 9.76
CA VAL A 142 6.85 11.39 9.49
C VAL A 142 6.71 12.73 10.22
N ASP A 143 6.32 13.78 9.50
CA ASP A 143 6.10 15.10 10.07
C ASP A 143 4.77 15.18 10.82
N VAL A 144 4.82 15.87 11.96
CA VAL A 144 3.64 16.18 12.75
C VAL A 144 2.77 17.23 12.06
N VAL A 145 1.48 16.94 11.92
CA VAL A 145 0.51 17.88 11.32
C VAL A 145 0.08 18.93 12.34
N SER A 146 0.23 20.21 11.97
CA SER A 146 -0.17 21.33 12.83
C SER A 146 -1.68 21.29 13.11
N GLY A 147 -2.06 21.44 14.39
CA GLY A 147 -3.45 21.32 14.83
C GLY A 147 -3.90 19.88 15.11
N ALA A 148 -3.13 18.87 14.68
CA ALA A 148 -3.38 17.44 14.91
C ALA A 148 -2.18 16.73 15.57
N THR A 149 -1.44 17.44 16.43
CA THR A 149 -0.19 16.93 17.03
C THR A 149 -0.38 15.60 17.76
N HIS A 150 -1.38 15.49 18.63
CA HIS A 150 -1.63 14.26 19.37
C HIS A 150 -1.96 13.08 18.45
N SER A 151 -2.76 13.30 17.41
CA SER A 151 -3.06 12.28 16.40
C SER A 151 -1.83 11.87 15.59
N SER A 152 -0.92 12.82 15.33
CA SER A 152 0.35 12.54 14.65
C SER A 152 1.30 11.72 15.53
N ASP A 153 1.40 12.06 16.82
CA ASP A 153 2.23 11.31 17.78
C ASP A 153 1.74 9.86 17.92
N SER A 154 0.42 9.65 18.02
CA SER A 154 -0.17 8.30 18.04
C SER A 154 0.07 7.56 16.72
N PHE A 155 -0.06 8.23 15.57
CA PHE A 155 0.24 7.65 14.26
C PHE A 155 1.69 7.16 14.19
N ILE A 156 2.66 7.99 14.57
CA ILE A 156 4.09 7.64 14.54
C ILE A 156 4.36 6.44 15.44
N LYS A 157 3.83 6.46 16.67
CA LYS A 157 3.97 5.36 17.62
C LYS A 157 3.40 4.05 17.07
N TYR A 158 2.16 4.06 16.59
CA TYR A 158 1.50 2.85 16.11
C TYR A 158 2.08 2.36 14.78
N SER A 159 2.56 3.27 13.92
CA SER A 159 3.31 2.91 12.72
C SER A 159 4.60 2.17 13.08
N GLN A 160 5.30 2.59 14.14
CA GLN A 160 6.47 1.87 14.63
C GLN A 160 6.12 0.46 15.11
N GLU A 161 5.03 0.29 15.85
CA GLU A 161 4.58 -1.05 16.29
C GLU A 161 4.25 -1.97 15.10
N LEU A 162 3.66 -1.43 14.02
CA LEU A 162 3.39 -2.18 12.79
C LEU A 162 4.68 -2.48 11.99
N VAL A 163 5.64 -1.57 11.96
CA VAL A 163 6.96 -1.79 11.34
C VAL A 163 7.73 -2.88 12.09
N ASP A 164 7.75 -2.84 13.43
CA ASP A 164 8.38 -3.88 14.24
C ASP A 164 7.73 -5.25 13.97
N ALA A 165 6.40 -5.30 13.87
CA ALA A 165 5.68 -6.52 13.50
C ALA A 165 6.02 -6.99 12.07
N ALA A 166 6.23 -6.06 11.14
CA ALA A 166 6.66 -6.37 9.78
C ALA A 166 8.09 -6.90 9.69
N GLU A 167 9.02 -6.36 10.48
CA GLU A 167 10.38 -6.91 10.62
C GLU A 167 10.36 -8.36 11.14
N GLU A 168 9.41 -8.68 12.03
CA GLU A 168 9.23 -10.02 12.59
C GLU A 168 8.36 -10.95 11.71
N GLY A 169 7.67 -10.42 10.69
CA GLY A 169 6.67 -11.16 9.92
C GLY A 169 5.43 -11.56 10.73
N ASN A 170 5.15 -10.85 11.84
CA ASN A 170 4.02 -11.13 12.72
C ASN A 170 2.75 -10.43 12.23
N THR A 171 1.86 -11.18 11.60
CA THR A 171 0.58 -10.66 11.07
C THR A 171 -0.59 -10.81 12.06
N GLU A 172 -0.30 -11.18 13.32
CA GLU A 172 -1.32 -11.14 14.38
C GLU A 172 -1.70 -9.68 14.68
N MET A 173 -3.01 -9.41 14.80
CA MET A 173 -3.51 -8.07 15.13
C MET A 173 -2.98 -7.63 16.50
N ILE A 174 -2.36 -6.45 16.52
CA ILE A 174 -1.90 -5.80 17.75
C ILE A 174 -3.09 -5.13 18.42
N GLU A 175 -3.38 -5.51 19.66
CA GLU A 175 -4.39 -4.83 20.48
C GLU A 175 -3.71 -3.89 21.48
N VAL A 176 -4.00 -2.59 21.38
CA VAL A 176 -3.48 -1.58 22.31
C VAL A 176 -4.53 -1.24 23.37
N ASP A 177 -4.23 -1.54 24.63
CA ASP A 177 -5.03 -1.05 25.76
C ASP A 177 -4.69 0.42 26.07
N ASN A 178 -5.42 1.33 25.43
CA ASN A 178 -5.26 2.77 25.53
C ASN A 178 -5.87 3.39 26.81
N ALA A 179 -6.50 2.62 27.71
CA ALA A 179 -7.10 3.15 28.93
C ALA A 179 -6.09 3.69 29.97
N ALA A 180 -4.79 3.41 29.79
CA ALA A 180 -3.72 3.83 30.69
C ALA A 180 -2.92 5.04 30.17
N ALA A 181 -3.25 5.58 29.00
CA ALA A 181 -2.49 6.65 28.34
C ALA A 181 -3.00 8.07 28.67
N GLU A 182 -4.08 8.21 29.44
CA GLU A 182 -4.69 9.49 29.84
C GLU A 182 -4.24 10.02 31.21
#